data_AF-A0A8H4UYC0-F1
#
_entry.id   AF-A0A8H4UYC0-F1
#
_cell.length_a   1.000
_cell.length_b   1.000
_cell.length_c   1.000
_cell.angle_alpha   90.00
_cell.angle_beta   90.00
_cell.angle_gamma   90.00
#
_symmetry.space_group_name_H-M   'P 1'
#
loop_
_entity.id
_entity.type
_entity.pdbx_description
1 polymer ?
#
loop_
_entity_poly.entity_id
_entity_poly.type
_entity_poly.pdbx_seq_one_letter_code
_entity_poly.pdbx_strand_id
1 'polypeptide(L)'
;MQSQINNINDRLEILQERLEKRLEKIDQDVKARDVQLDGHDTHLLYLRAGELETVWDKITGQNPLEDIYILHGADVALDMLALNFLYGTDQQRYEAAKVGFENLYEFSFNDENEQKITTAPAEIRKTIDKRANLKFLRAWKWSSETEYLVDLCEGILGKWKNKLNWYYPNAQLRQDYEELEALYINKGVL
;
A
#
# COMPACT_ATOMS: atom_id res chain seq x y z
N MET A 1 -1.37 56.89 35.18
CA MET A 1 -0.49 56.41 34.09
C MET A 1 0.42 55.28 34.54
N GLN A 2 1.40 55.47 35.44
CA GLN A 2 2.37 54.43 35.81
C GLN A 2 1.73 53.10 36.30
N SER A 3 0.72 53.18 37.18
CA SER A 3 0.00 52.00 37.68
C SER A 3 -0.79 51.24 36.60
N GLN A 4 -1.29 51.95 35.59
CA GLN A 4 -1.99 51.33 34.46
C GLN A 4 -1.01 50.63 33.51
N ILE A 5 0.17 51.22 33.29
CA ILE A 5 1.25 50.61 32.51
C ILE A 5 1.76 49.33 33.18
N ASN A 6 1.97 49.36 34.50
CA ASN A 6 2.39 48.16 35.24
C ASN A 6 1.35 47.03 35.16
N ASN A 7 0.06 47.35 35.31
CA ASN A 7 -1.01 46.35 35.19
C ASN A 7 -1.08 45.72 33.78
N ILE A 8 -0.83 46.51 32.74
CA ILE A 8 -0.78 46.02 31.35
C ILE A 8 0.42 45.09 31.16
N ASN A 9 1.59 45.44 31.70
CA ASN A 9 2.79 44.60 31.62
C ASN A 9 2.61 43.27 32.35
N ASP A 10 2.04 43.29 33.57
CA ASP A 10 1.74 42.06 34.32
C ASP A 10 0.78 41.14 33.55
N ARG A 11 -0.23 41.73 32.88
CA ARG A 11 -1.16 40.98 32.02
C ARG A 11 -0.48 40.39 30.79
N LEU A 12 0.46 41.11 30.18
CA LEU A 12 1.23 40.63 29.04
C LEU A 12 2.14 39.46 29.44
N GLU A 13 2.82 39.54 30.58
CA GLU A 13 3.64 38.43 31.11
C GLU A 13 2.79 37.18 31.37
N ILE A 14 1.62 37.32 32.02
CA ILE A 14 0.71 36.20 32.26
C ILE A 14 0.21 35.59 30.94
N LEU A 15 -0.09 36.41 29.94
CA LEU A 15 -0.51 35.94 28.62
C LEU A 15 0.63 35.22 27.90
N GLN A 16 1.85 35.72 28.01
CA GLN A 16 3.04 35.14 27.40
C GLN A 16 3.35 33.78 28.02
N GLU A 17 3.36 33.66 29.35
CA GLU A 17 3.51 32.36 30.04
C GLU A 17 2.41 31.36 29.64
N ARG A 18 1.16 31.82 29.50
CA ARG A 18 0.05 30.96 29.08
C ARG A 18 0.20 30.50 27.64
N LEU A 19 0.71 31.35 26.75
CA LEU A 19 0.98 31.01 25.36
C LEU A 19 2.12 30.00 25.27
N GLU A 20 3.22 30.22 26.00
CA GLU A 20 4.35 29.30 26.06
C GLU A 20 3.93 27.91 26.56
N LYS A 21 3.18 27.85 27.67
CA LYS A 21 2.65 26.57 28.18
C LYS A 21 1.69 25.88 27.20
N ARG A 22 0.90 26.66 26.44
CA ARG A 22 0.03 26.09 25.40
C ARG A 22 0.81 25.57 24.19
N LEU A 23 1.85 26.28 23.77
CA LEU A 23 2.73 25.85 22.67
C LEU A 23 3.48 24.57 23.05
N GLU A 24 4.02 24.50 24.26
CA GLU A 24 4.69 23.30 24.77
C GLU A 24 3.75 22.09 24.81
N LYS A 25 2.50 22.30 25.26
CA LYS A 25 1.49 21.24 25.24
C LYS A 25 1.16 20.78 23.82
N ILE A 26 1.01 21.71 22.87
CA ILE A 26 0.75 21.36 21.47
C ILE A 26 1.92 20.57 20.89
N ASP A 27 3.17 20.97 21.16
CA ASP A 27 4.37 20.25 20.71
C ASP A 27 4.42 18.83 21.28
N GLN A 28 4.08 18.65 22.56
CA GLN A 28 3.97 17.32 23.19
C GLN A 28 2.86 16.48 22.58
N ASP A 29 1.68 17.06 22.33
CA ASP A 29 0.55 16.37 21.71
C ASP A 29 0.87 15.95 20.26
N VAL A 30 1.59 16.79 19.50
CA VAL A 30 2.07 16.46 18.14
C VAL A 30 3.07 15.31 18.20
N LYS A 31 4.11 15.39 19.03
CA LYS A 31 5.09 14.31 19.18
C LYS A 31 4.45 12.99 19.60
N ALA A 32 3.48 13.03 20.52
CA ALA A 32 2.76 11.84 20.95
C ALA A 32 1.95 11.21 19.79
N ARG A 33 1.34 12.04 18.93
CA ARG A 33 0.64 11.56 17.73
C ARG A 33 1.60 10.99 16.70
N ASP A 34 2.74 11.64 16.46
CA ASP A 34 3.75 11.14 15.52
C ASP A 34 4.24 9.74 15.95
N VAL A 35 4.53 9.55 17.24
CA VAL A 35 4.90 8.23 17.79
C VAL A 35 3.78 7.19 17.63
N GLN A 36 2.52 7.59 17.80
CA GLN A 36 1.39 6.69 17.59
C GLN A 36 1.21 6.32 16.11
N LEU A 37 1.42 7.26 15.19
CA LEU A 37 1.37 7.04 13.75
C LEU A 37 2.51 6.12 13.31
N ASP A 38 3.74 6.36 13.76
CA ASP A 38 4.89 5.50 13.49
C ASP A 38 4.66 4.06 13.99
N GLY A 39 4.08 3.92 15.20
CA GLY A 39 3.72 2.63 15.76
C GLY A 39 2.61 1.92 14.97
N HIS A 40 1.62 2.66 14.49
CA HIS A 40 0.55 2.14 13.64
C HIS A 40 1.08 1.69 12.27
N ASP A 41 1.94 2.50 11.64
CA ASP A 41 2.56 2.18 10.36
C ASP A 41 3.43 0.94 10.47
N THR A 42 4.22 0.82 11.55
CA THR A 42 5.01 -0.38 11.85
C THR A 42 4.12 -1.62 12.00
N HIS A 43 3.00 -1.51 12.72
CA HIS A 43 2.06 -2.62 12.89
C HIS A 43 1.45 -3.06 11.56
N LEU A 44 1.07 -2.10 10.71
CA LEU A 44 0.56 -2.36 9.37
C LEU A 44 1.59 -3.11 8.52
N LEU A 45 2.86 -2.67 8.52
CA LEU A 45 3.93 -3.35 7.77
C LEU A 45 4.14 -4.80 8.24
N TYR A 46 4.09 -5.05 9.55
CA TYR A 46 4.16 -6.42 10.08
C TYR A 46 2.96 -7.28 9.70
N LEU A 47 1.76 -6.70 9.64
CA LEU A 47 0.55 -7.38 9.21
C LEU A 47 0.66 -7.78 7.74
N ARG A 48 1.09 -6.85 6.87
CA ARG A 48 1.32 -7.11 5.44
C ARG A 48 2.38 -8.17 5.21
N ALA A 49 3.50 -8.08 5.92
CA ALA A 49 4.50 -9.14 5.94
C ALA A 49 3.92 -10.51 6.30
N GLY A 50 3.08 -10.59 7.35
CA GLY A 50 2.41 -11.82 7.75
C GLY A 50 1.46 -12.38 6.69
N GLU A 51 0.76 -11.52 5.93
CA GLU A 51 -0.06 -11.96 4.79
C GLU A 51 0.81 -12.56 3.68
N LEU A 52 1.95 -11.95 3.35
CA LEU A 52 2.89 -12.49 2.37
C LEU A 52 3.51 -13.83 2.83
N GLU A 53 3.86 -13.95 4.11
CA GLU A 53 4.33 -15.20 4.70
C GLU A 53 3.26 -16.30 4.58
N THR A 54 1.98 -15.96 4.76
CA THR A 54 0.86 -16.90 4.58
C THR A 54 0.74 -17.38 3.12
N VAL A 55 1.04 -16.51 2.14
CA VAL A 55 1.12 -16.90 0.72
C VAL A 55 2.19 -17.97 0.53
N TRP A 56 3.39 -17.75 1.10
CA TRP A 56 4.49 -18.73 1.06
C TRP A 56 4.12 -20.08 1.68
N ASP A 57 3.50 -20.08 2.86
CA ASP A 57 3.08 -21.31 3.55
C ASP A 57 2.12 -22.15 2.69
N LYS A 58 1.23 -21.49 1.95
CA LYS A 58 0.28 -22.16 1.07
C LYS A 58 0.95 -22.76 -0.17
N ILE A 59 1.91 -22.04 -0.74
CA ILE A 59 2.69 -22.51 -1.90
C ILE A 59 3.54 -23.73 -1.53
N THR A 60 4.22 -23.67 -0.39
CA THR A 60 5.07 -24.76 0.08
C THR A 60 4.28 -25.96 0.63
N GLY A 61 3.08 -25.71 1.15
CA GLY A 61 2.18 -26.74 1.68
C GLY A 61 1.49 -27.64 0.63
N GLN A 62 1.82 -27.51 -0.66
CA GLN A 62 1.16 -28.21 -1.78
C GLN A 62 -0.34 -27.90 -1.91
N ASN A 63 -0.83 -26.83 -1.29
CA ASN A 63 -2.20 -26.40 -1.50
C ASN A 63 -2.32 -25.78 -2.91
N PRO A 64 -3.45 -25.97 -3.61
CA PRO A 64 -3.70 -25.28 -4.86
C PRO A 64 -3.50 -23.77 -4.69
N LEU A 65 -2.84 -23.11 -5.65
CA LEU A 65 -2.65 -21.65 -5.61
C LEU A 65 -3.98 -20.89 -5.53
N GLU A 66 -5.06 -21.49 -6.03
CA GLU A 66 -6.44 -21.00 -5.96
C GLU A 66 -6.98 -20.90 -4.51
N ASP A 67 -6.35 -21.58 -3.55
CA ASP A 67 -6.69 -21.53 -2.13
C ASP A 67 -5.85 -20.52 -1.34
N ILE A 68 -5.01 -19.72 -2.00
CA ILE A 68 -4.34 -18.59 -1.35
C ILE A 68 -5.40 -17.56 -0.99
N TYR A 69 -5.38 -17.11 0.27
CA TYR A 69 -6.38 -16.20 0.81
C TYR A 69 -5.62 -15.07 1.48
N ILE A 70 -5.61 -13.90 0.85
CA ILE A 70 -5.26 -12.64 1.49
C ILE A 70 -6.52 -12.04 2.12
N LEU A 71 -6.40 -11.31 3.24
CA LEU A 71 -7.56 -10.76 3.95
C LEU A 71 -7.80 -9.29 3.61
N HIS A 72 -6.73 -8.51 3.49
CA HIS A 72 -6.82 -7.05 3.35
C HIS A 72 -6.76 -6.55 1.91
N GLY A 73 -6.76 -7.48 0.94
CA GLY A 73 -6.56 -7.17 -0.47
C GLY A 73 -5.10 -6.89 -0.81
N ALA A 74 -4.77 -6.97 -2.09
CA ALA A 74 -3.45 -6.68 -2.61
C ALA A 74 -3.20 -5.17 -2.64
N ASP A 75 -2.00 -4.78 -2.21
CA ASP A 75 -1.45 -3.43 -2.31
C ASP A 75 0.05 -3.58 -2.53
N VAL A 76 0.44 -3.58 -3.81
CA VAL A 76 1.80 -3.88 -4.22
C VAL A 76 2.81 -2.87 -3.66
N ALA A 77 2.41 -1.61 -3.47
CA ALA A 77 3.29 -0.58 -2.95
C ALA A 77 3.53 -0.78 -1.45
N LEU A 78 2.47 -1.03 -0.69
CA LEU A 78 2.58 -1.29 0.75
C LEU A 78 3.33 -2.59 1.04
N ASP A 79 3.16 -3.62 0.19
CA ASP A 79 3.87 -4.88 0.34
C ASP A 79 5.37 -4.75 0.06
N MET A 80 5.80 -3.91 -0.89
CA MET A 80 7.22 -3.57 -1.05
C MET A 80 7.79 -2.84 0.16
N LEU A 81 7.03 -1.91 0.74
CA LEU A 81 7.44 -1.24 1.99
C LEU A 81 7.61 -2.24 3.13
N ALA A 82 6.71 -3.23 3.24
CA ALA A 82 6.81 -4.28 4.25
C ALA A 82 8.07 -5.14 4.06
N LEU A 83 8.41 -5.48 2.81
CA LEU A 83 9.65 -6.20 2.50
C LEU A 83 10.91 -5.38 2.83
N ASN A 84 10.95 -4.10 2.43
CA ASN A 84 12.06 -3.21 2.73
C ASN A 84 12.25 -3.01 4.24
N PHE A 85 11.15 -2.91 4.97
CA PHE A 85 11.16 -2.88 6.43
C PHE A 85 11.76 -4.17 7.01
N LEU A 86 11.27 -5.34 6.58
CA LEU A 86 11.79 -6.63 7.06
C LEU A 86 13.26 -6.84 6.72
N TYR A 87 13.72 -6.40 5.55
CA TYR A 87 15.14 -6.49 5.17
C TYR A 87 16.06 -5.78 6.19
N GLY A 88 15.57 -4.69 6.81
CA GLY A 88 16.29 -3.97 7.87
C GLY A 88 16.10 -4.52 9.28
N THR A 89 15.06 -5.33 9.54
CA THR A 89 14.66 -5.72 10.91
C THR A 89 14.68 -7.22 11.20
N ASP A 90 14.33 -8.07 10.22
CA ASP A 90 14.17 -9.52 10.39
C ASP A 90 14.39 -10.26 9.06
N GLN A 91 15.62 -10.76 8.86
CA GLN A 91 16.01 -11.43 7.61
C GLN A 91 15.24 -12.73 7.36
N GLN A 92 14.89 -13.48 8.41
CA GLN A 92 14.21 -14.76 8.25
C GLN A 92 12.81 -14.55 7.70
N ARG A 93 12.08 -13.58 8.27
CA ARG A 93 10.76 -13.20 7.79
C ARG A 93 10.83 -12.56 6.41
N TYR A 94 11.86 -11.76 6.14
CA TYR A 94 12.08 -11.18 4.81
C TYR A 94 12.12 -12.23 3.71
N GLU A 95 12.91 -13.31 3.87
CA GLU A 95 13.01 -14.35 2.83
C GLU A 95 11.66 -15.05 2.57
N ALA A 96 10.89 -15.35 3.63
CA ALA A 96 9.56 -15.95 3.50
C ALA A 96 8.56 -15.00 2.82
N ALA A 97 8.48 -13.76 3.30
CA ALA A 97 7.59 -12.74 2.74
C ALA A 97 7.95 -12.41 1.29
N LYS A 98 9.25 -12.40 0.94
CA LYS A 98 9.72 -12.15 -0.42
C LYS A 98 9.16 -13.18 -1.38
N VAL A 99 9.22 -14.47 -1.05
CA VAL A 99 8.67 -15.48 -1.96
C VAL A 99 7.14 -15.38 -2.06
N GLY A 100 6.46 -15.06 -0.95
CA GLY A 100 5.04 -14.75 -0.96
C GLY A 100 4.69 -13.62 -1.93
N PHE A 101 5.44 -12.52 -1.89
CA PHE A 101 5.31 -11.38 -2.80
C PHE A 101 5.50 -11.79 -4.25
N GLU A 102 6.57 -12.53 -4.56
CA GLU A 102 6.90 -12.91 -5.94
C GLU A 102 5.82 -13.78 -6.57
N ASN A 103 5.13 -14.60 -5.77
CA ASN A 103 4.01 -15.41 -6.24
C ASN A 103 2.69 -14.64 -6.30
N LEU A 104 2.42 -13.79 -5.32
CA LEU A 104 1.21 -12.96 -5.30
C LEU A 104 1.17 -12.01 -6.50
N TYR A 105 2.32 -11.42 -6.84
CA TYR A 105 2.44 -10.41 -7.87
C TYR A 105 3.12 -10.89 -9.15
N GLU A 106 3.64 -12.12 -9.23
CA GLU A 106 4.33 -12.63 -10.43
C GLU A 106 5.44 -11.66 -10.93
N PHE A 107 6.09 -10.98 -10.00
CA PHE A 107 7.22 -10.08 -10.21
C PHE A 107 8.32 -10.48 -9.24
N SER A 108 9.53 -10.71 -9.74
CA SER A 108 10.70 -10.88 -8.87
C SER A 108 10.94 -9.60 -8.06
N PHE A 109 11.19 -9.74 -6.77
CA PHE A 109 11.50 -8.60 -5.90
C PHE A 109 13.00 -8.26 -6.03
N ASN A 110 13.28 -7.22 -6.82
CA ASN A 110 14.61 -6.69 -7.10
C ASN A 110 14.52 -5.18 -7.41
N ASP A 111 15.66 -4.49 -7.36
CA ASP A 111 15.76 -3.03 -7.54
C ASP A 111 15.11 -2.54 -8.86
N GLU A 112 15.26 -3.31 -9.95
CA GLU A 112 14.70 -2.93 -11.26
C GLU A 112 13.17 -2.94 -11.23
N ASN A 113 12.57 -4.02 -10.74
CA ASN A 113 11.11 -4.15 -10.66
C ASN A 113 10.52 -3.22 -9.60
N GLU A 114 11.20 -3.04 -8.47
CA GLU A 114 10.80 -2.08 -7.43
C GLU A 114 10.75 -0.66 -8.00
N GLN A 115 11.82 -0.20 -8.66
CA GLN A 115 11.85 1.11 -9.30
C GLN A 115 10.76 1.21 -10.37
N LYS A 116 10.61 0.18 -11.21
CA LYS A 116 9.63 0.15 -12.29
C LYS A 116 8.19 0.27 -11.80
N ILE A 117 7.83 -0.44 -10.72
CA ILE A 117 6.46 -0.41 -10.17
C ILE A 117 6.23 0.88 -9.38
N THR A 118 7.20 1.33 -8.60
CA THR A 118 7.10 2.58 -7.82
C THR A 118 6.91 3.79 -8.72
N THR A 119 7.60 3.83 -9.86
CA THR A 119 7.50 4.93 -10.84
C THR A 119 6.36 4.76 -11.85
N ALA A 120 5.62 3.64 -11.82
CA ALA A 120 4.53 3.40 -12.74
C ALA A 120 3.37 4.41 -12.56
N PRO A 121 2.54 4.62 -13.59
CA PRO A 121 1.25 5.28 -13.42
C PRO A 121 0.39 4.59 -12.36
N ALA A 122 -0.48 5.34 -11.68
CA ALA A 122 -1.33 4.80 -10.62
C ALA A 122 -2.26 3.70 -11.15
N GLU A 123 -2.73 3.84 -12.38
CA GLU A 123 -3.56 2.89 -13.11
C GLU A 123 -2.86 1.53 -13.24
N ILE A 124 -1.55 1.54 -13.52
CA ILE A 124 -0.76 0.30 -13.59
C ILE A 124 -0.66 -0.36 -12.22
N ARG A 125 -0.30 0.39 -11.17
CA ARG A 125 -0.21 -0.17 -9.80
C ARG A 125 -1.54 -0.79 -9.38
N LYS A 126 -2.65 -0.06 -9.56
CA LYS A 126 -3.99 -0.56 -9.27
C LYS A 126 -4.39 -1.77 -10.12
N THR A 127 -3.90 -1.86 -11.36
CA THR A 127 -4.11 -3.05 -12.21
C THR A 127 -3.37 -4.26 -11.64
N ILE A 128 -2.14 -4.09 -11.14
CA ILE A 128 -1.39 -5.14 -10.43
C ILE A 128 -2.18 -5.61 -9.21
N ASP A 129 -2.66 -4.68 -8.38
CA ASP A 129 -3.44 -4.98 -7.18
C ASP A 129 -4.73 -5.73 -7.51
N LYS A 130 -5.51 -5.24 -8.48
CA LYS A 130 -6.74 -5.90 -8.93
C LYS A 130 -6.49 -7.30 -9.44
N ARG A 131 -5.43 -7.50 -10.23
CA ARG A 131 -5.08 -8.82 -10.74
C ARG A 131 -4.75 -9.79 -9.61
N ALA A 132 -3.96 -9.37 -8.62
CA ALA A 132 -3.67 -10.18 -7.44
C ALA A 132 -4.94 -10.49 -6.63
N ASN A 133 -5.83 -9.52 -6.46
CA ASN A 133 -7.13 -9.74 -5.82
C ASN A 133 -7.98 -10.77 -6.57
N LEU A 134 -8.10 -10.64 -7.89
CA LEU A 134 -8.90 -11.57 -8.71
C LEU A 134 -8.37 -13.01 -8.65
N LYS A 135 -7.05 -13.18 -8.52
CA LYS A 135 -6.40 -14.49 -8.44
C LYS A 135 -6.43 -15.08 -7.02
N PHE A 136 -6.33 -14.28 -5.97
CA PHE A 136 -5.97 -14.75 -4.62
C PHE A 136 -6.82 -14.19 -3.46
N LEU A 137 -7.74 -13.26 -3.71
CA LEU A 137 -8.65 -12.81 -2.66
C LEU A 137 -9.90 -13.68 -2.67
N ARG A 138 -10.19 -14.35 -1.55
CA ARG A 138 -11.30 -15.31 -1.41
C ARG A 138 -12.67 -14.78 -1.86
N ALA A 139 -12.89 -13.49 -1.73
CA ALA A 139 -14.13 -12.83 -2.16
C ALA A 139 -14.38 -13.00 -3.67
N TRP A 140 -13.31 -13.13 -4.47
CA TRP A 140 -13.36 -13.33 -5.90
C TRP A 140 -13.33 -14.82 -6.20
N LYS A 141 -14.49 -15.48 -6.07
CA LYS A 141 -14.62 -16.87 -6.52
C LYS A 141 -14.26 -16.98 -8.01
N TRP A 142 -13.55 -18.05 -8.37
CA TRP A 142 -13.20 -18.30 -9.76
C TRP A 142 -14.48 -18.49 -10.60
N SER A 143 -14.60 -17.70 -11.65
CA SER A 143 -15.70 -17.74 -12.60
C SER A 143 -15.24 -17.17 -13.94
N SER A 144 -15.97 -17.43 -15.02
CA SER A 144 -15.64 -16.91 -16.37
C SER A 144 -15.48 -15.40 -16.41
N GLU A 145 -16.26 -14.68 -15.60
CA GLU A 145 -16.13 -13.23 -15.44
C GLU A 145 -14.85 -12.84 -14.67
N THR A 146 -14.43 -13.63 -13.68
CA THR A 146 -13.16 -13.39 -12.95
C THR A 146 -11.98 -13.63 -13.89
N GLU A 147 -12.01 -14.72 -14.67
CA GLU A 147 -11.04 -15.03 -15.72
C GLU A 147 -10.94 -13.89 -16.73
N TYR A 148 -12.08 -13.39 -17.22
CA TYR A 148 -12.11 -12.26 -18.16
C TYR A 148 -11.48 -10.98 -17.57
N LEU A 149 -11.75 -10.67 -16.29
CA LEU A 149 -11.11 -9.53 -15.62
C LEU A 149 -9.60 -9.74 -15.45
N VAL A 150 -9.15 -10.96 -15.18
CA VAL A 150 -7.70 -11.30 -15.15
C VAL A 150 -7.09 -11.08 -16.53
N ASP A 151 -7.72 -11.53 -17.60
CA ASP A 151 -7.24 -11.33 -18.97
C ASP A 151 -7.13 -9.85 -19.34
N LEU A 152 -8.08 -9.01 -18.91
CA LEU A 152 -8.01 -7.56 -19.08
C LEU A 152 -6.81 -6.96 -18.34
N CYS A 153 -6.58 -7.37 -17.08
CA CYS A 153 -5.41 -6.97 -16.32
C CYS A 153 -4.11 -7.36 -17.05
N GLU A 154 -3.99 -8.62 -17.51
CA GLU A 154 -2.81 -9.10 -18.25
C GLU A 154 -2.62 -8.33 -19.57
N GLY A 155 -3.70 -7.95 -20.26
CA GLY A 155 -3.66 -7.11 -21.44
C GLY A 155 -3.06 -5.72 -21.17
N ILE A 156 -3.52 -5.04 -20.11
CA ILE A 156 -2.98 -3.73 -19.69
C ILE A 156 -1.52 -3.85 -19.29
N LEU A 157 -1.17 -4.84 -18.45
CA LEU A 157 0.19 -5.05 -17.97
C LEU A 157 1.14 -5.47 -19.10
N GLY A 158 0.66 -6.27 -20.06
CA GLY A 158 1.39 -6.66 -21.26
C GLY A 158 1.72 -5.47 -22.16
N LYS A 159 0.74 -4.58 -22.39
CA LYS A 159 0.97 -3.32 -23.12
C LYS A 159 2.00 -2.44 -22.43
N TRP A 160 1.94 -2.32 -21.11
CA TRP A 160 2.90 -1.56 -20.31
C TRP A 160 4.31 -2.16 -20.31
N LYS A 161 4.44 -3.49 -20.25
CA LYS A 161 5.75 -4.18 -20.25
C LYS A 161 6.46 -4.12 -21.60
N ASN A 162 5.73 -3.99 -22.71
CA ASN A 162 6.30 -4.10 -24.05
C ASN A 162 7.06 -2.81 -24.45
N LYS A 163 8.37 -2.93 -24.73
CA LYS A 163 9.25 -1.82 -25.14
C LYS A 163 8.84 -1.15 -26.46
N LEU A 164 8.11 -1.83 -27.34
CA LEU A 164 7.53 -1.22 -28.55
C LEU A 164 6.37 -0.27 -28.22
N ASN A 165 5.72 -0.48 -27.07
CA ASN A 165 4.73 0.38 -26.44
C ASN A 165 5.36 1.18 -25.27
N TRP A 166 6.63 1.59 -25.37
CA TRP A 166 7.22 2.53 -24.40
C TRP A 166 6.37 3.81 -24.23
N TYR A 167 5.52 4.07 -25.23
CA TYR A 167 4.41 4.99 -25.19
C TYR A 167 3.09 4.22 -25.17
N TYR A 168 2.78 3.45 -24.12
CA TYR A 168 1.40 3.06 -23.88
C TYR A 168 0.68 4.39 -23.59
N PRO A 169 -0.09 4.95 -24.54
CA PRO A 169 -0.43 6.36 -24.45
C PRO A 169 -1.31 6.54 -23.21
N ASN A 170 -1.00 7.53 -22.37
CA ASN A 170 -1.71 7.73 -21.11
C ASN A 170 -3.24 7.78 -21.28
N ALA A 171 -3.73 8.30 -22.41
CA ALA A 171 -5.15 8.29 -22.75
C ALA A 171 -5.71 6.88 -22.94
N GLN A 172 -5.00 6.01 -23.65
CA GLN A 172 -5.42 4.62 -23.85
C GLN A 172 -5.28 3.80 -22.57
N LEU A 173 -4.19 3.98 -21.82
CA LEU A 173 -4.02 3.39 -20.49
C LEU A 173 -5.19 3.71 -19.59
N ARG A 174 -5.57 4.99 -19.54
CA ARG A 174 -6.68 5.45 -18.72
C ARG A 174 -8.00 4.85 -19.18
N GLN A 175 -8.25 4.81 -20.49
CA GLN A 175 -9.48 4.21 -21.03
C GLN A 175 -9.60 2.72 -20.68
N ASP A 176 -8.54 1.93 -20.94
CA ASP A 176 -8.52 0.49 -20.64
C ASP A 176 -8.67 0.25 -19.13
N TYR A 177 -8.03 1.09 -18.30
CA TYR A 177 -8.18 1.03 -16.84
C TYR A 177 -9.59 1.40 -16.37
N GLU A 178 -10.22 2.42 -16.95
CA GLU A 178 -11.60 2.82 -16.62
C GLU A 178 -12.61 1.72 -16.97
N GLU A 179 -12.41 1.02 -18.09
CA GLU A 179 -13.21 -0.17 -18.45
C GLU A 179 -13.03 -1.29 -17.43
N LEU A 180 -11.78 -1.62 -17.08
CA LEU A 180 -11.45 -2.60 -16.05
C LEU A 180 -12.09 -2.22 -14.70
N GLU A 181 -11.96 -0.97 -14.27
CA GLU A 181 -12.48 -0.49 -12.99
C GLU A 181 -14.00 -0.60 -12.93
N ALA A 182 -14.70 -0.22 -13.99
CA ALA A 182 -16.16 -0.33 -14.06
C ALA A 182 -16.64 -1.77 -13.92
N LEU A 183 -16.03 -2.71 -14.65
CA LEU A 183 -16.37 -4.13 -14.59
C LEU A 183 -16.00 -4.74 -13.23
N TYR A 184 -14.84 -4.36 -12.69
CA TYR A 184 -14.38 -4.80 -11.37
C TYR A 184 -15.36 -4.37 -10.27
N ILE A 185 -15.74 -3.09 -10.22
CA ILE A 185 -16.69 -2.59 -9.21
C ILE A 185 -18.05 -3.30 -9.32
N ASN A 186 -18.59 -3.44 -10.53
CA ASN A 186 -19.89 -4.07 -10.74
C ASN A 186 -19.93 -5.52 -10.23
N LYS A 187 -18.82 -6.24 -10.36
CA LYS A 187 -18.70 -7.61 -9.84
C LYS A 187 -18.47 -7.66 -8.33
N GLY A 188 -17.64 -6.77 -7.79
CA GLY A 188 -17.31 -6.74 -6.35
C GLY A 188 -18.47 -6.34 -5.42
N VAL A 189 -19.60 -5.91 -5.98
CA VAL A 189 -20.83 -5.52 -5.24
C VAL A 189 -21.82 -6.69 -5.09
N LEU A 190 -21.58 -7.84 -5.74
CA LEU A 190 -22.38 -9.07 -5.63
C LEU A 190 -21.88 -10.00 -4.52
#